data_AF-A0A7W1TJA6-F1
#
_entry.id   AF-A0A7W1TJA6-F1
#
_cell.length_a   1.000
_cell.length_b   1.000
_cell.length_c   1.000
_cell.angle_alpha   90.00
_cell.angle_beta   90.00
_cell.angle_gamma   90.00
#
_symmetry.space_group_name_H-M   'P 1'
#
loop_
_entity.id
_entity.type
_entity.pdbx_description
1 polymer ?
#
loop_
_entity_poly.entity_id
_entity_poly.type
_entity_poly.pdbx_seq_one_letter_code
_entity_poly.pdbx_strand_id
1 'polypeptide(L)'
;MNITLRLDRLIPLLTLILAGFGIIFLLDAGPTQVVFNLGGDLPKIAVVWPLVLLVSLLAGVGVEFLLRAHPRFKRSMLTSIHIGPFEGAALLPWWILPALTPAAVFAFFRLFRGQYGSAARLGALIATGLILILLYVAQHGLLFGTASQQTAARTTQTIVAYGLAFAVFAAVASSHYRTLYAACVLVPVVTLLSYHLLHEQHQHAWTLALRIAFALVGSYWVLGFWSARFLLNAAALLLIFYAVTGSLQHADENGIPRHVLAEYGLIVLVGLLVLGIAAFGRH
;
A
#
# COMPACT_ATOMS: atom_id res chain seq x y z
N MET A 1 22.15 24.85 -4.16
CA MET A 1 22.44 23.47 -4.59
C MET A 1 21.26 23.00 -5.42
N ASN A 2 21.39 22.99 -6.75
CA ASN A 2 20.26 22.81 -7.66
C ASN A 2 19.70 21.39 -7.53
N ILE A 3 18.50 21.29 -6.96
CA ILE A 3 17.66 20.08 -6.98
C ILE A 3 17.11 19.98 -8.40
N THR A 4 17.93 19.65 -9.39
CA THR A 4 17.41 19.22 -10.69
C THR A 4 17.04 17.76 -10.57
N LEU A 5 16.00 17.48 -9.77
CA LEU A 5 15.12 16.35 -10.07
C LEU A 5 14.85 16.47 -11.56
N ARG A 6 15.14 15.44 -12.37
CA ARG A 6 14.91 15.52 -13.83
C ARG A 6 13.41 15.54 -14.09
N LEU A 7 12.80 16.72 -13.87
CA LEU A 7 11.39 17.01 -14.05
C LEU A 7 10.96 16.62 -15.47
N ASP A 8 11.86 16.79 -16.44
CA ASP A 8 11.73 16.37 -17.84
C ASP A 8 11.34 14.89 -18.01
N ARG A 9 11.66 14.03 -17.03
CA ARG A 9 11.33 12.59 -17.05
C ARG A 9 10.20 12.24 -16.08
N LEU A 10 10.10 12.96 -14.97
CA LEU A 10 9.03 12.77 -13.99
C LEU A 10 7.67 13.17 -14.56
N ILE A 11 7.59 14.33 -15.20
CA ILE A 11 6.36 14.89 -15.75
C ILE A 11 5.72 13.96 -16.79
N PRO A 12 6.43 13.44 -17.82
CA PRO A 12 5.80 12.54 -18.78
C PRO A 12 5.35 11.21 -18.15
N LEU A 13 6.13 10.65 -17.21
CA LEU A 13 5.72 9.44 -16.50
C LEU A 13 4.44 9.68 -15.68
N LEU A 14 4.40 10.75 -14.90
CA LEU A 14 3.26 11.10 -14.07
C LEU A 14 2.03 11.39 -14.94
N THR A 15 2.21 12.11 -16.06
CA THR A 15 1.14 12.39 -17.02
C THR A 15 0.60 11.11 -17.63
N LEU A 16 1.47 10.17 -18.01
CA LEU A 16 1.06 8.87 -18.55
C LEU A 16 0.25 8.06 -17.52
N ILE A 17 0.71 8.02 -16.27
CA ILE A 17 0.02 7.32 -15.18
C ILE A 17 -1.35 7.97 -14.93
N LEU A 18 -1.41 9.30 -14.79
CA LEU A 18 -2.65 10.04 -14.55
C LEU A 18 -3.62 9.96 -15.73
N ALA A 19 -3.13 10.00 -16.98
CA ALA A 19 -3.95 9.84 -18.17
C ALA A 19 -4.54 8.42 -18.22
N GLY A 20 -3.71 7.39 -17.98
CA GLY A 20 -4.18 6.00 -17.89
C GLY A 20 -5.23 5.82 -16.79
N PHE A 21 -5.00 6.42 -15.62
CA PHE A 21 -5.94 6.41 -14.51
C PHE A 21 -7.24 7.18 -14.80
N GLY A 22 -7.15 8.28 -15.56
CA GLY A 22 -8.30 9.02 -16.06
C GLY A 22 -9.17 8.19 -17.01
N ILE A 23 -8.55 7.47 -17.95
CA ILE A 23 -9.25 6.54 -18.86
C ILE A 23 -9.95 5.45 -18.06
N ILE A 24 -9.28 4.88 -17.05
CA ILE A 24 -9.85 3.89 -16.13
C ILE A 24 -11.13 4.42 -15.46
N PHE A 25 -11.13 5.66 -14.97
CA PHE A 25 -12.33 6.26 -14.38
C PHE A 25 -13.44 6.55 -15.39
N LEU A 26 -13.10 6.92 -16.63
CA LEU A 26 -14.07 7.09 -17.70
C LEU A 26 -14.76 5.77 -18.04
N LEU A 27 -13.99 4.67 -18.11
CA LEU A 27 -14.52 3.33 -18.32
C LEU A 27 -15.38 2.86 -17.13
N ASP A 28 -14.93 3.12 -15.90
CA ASP A 28 -15.71 2.77 -14.71
C ASP A 28 -17.02 3.57 -14.63
N ALA A 29 -17.04 4.80 -15.13
CA ALA A 29 -18.21 5.69 -15.13
C ALA A 29 -19.34 5.26 -16.06
N GLY A 30 -19.10 4.34 -16.99
CA GLY A 30 -20.09 3.88 -17.96
C GLY A 30 -21.34 3.26 -17.29
N PRO A 31 -22.52 3.35 -17.95
CA PRO A 31 -23.77 2.79 -17.43
C PRO A 31 -23.75 1.25 -17.35
N THR A 32 -22.95 0.61 -18.20
CA THR A 32 -22.71 -0.83 -18.18
C THR A 32 -21.28 -1.10 -17.72
N GLN A 33 -21.12 -1.54 -16.48
CA GLN A 33 -19.82 -2.05 -16.03
C GLN A 33 -19.51 -3.31 -16.84
N VAL A 34 -18.43 -3.26 -17.63
CA VAL A 34 -17.95 -4.47 -18.30
C VAL A 34 -17.33 -5.35 -17.22
N VAL A 35 -17.95 -6.49 -17.01
CA VAL A 35 -17.60 -7.44 -15.96
C VAL A 35 -17.30 -8.77 -16.62
N PHE A 36 -16.17 -9.36 -16.27
CA PHE A 36 -15.88 -10.74 -16.61
C PHE A 36 -16.74 -11.65 -15.72
N ASN A 37 -17.66 -12.37 -16.35
CA ASN A 37 -18.36 -13.47 -15.68
C ASN A 37 -17.52 -14.73 -15.83
N LEU A 38 -16.84 -15.13 -14.76
CA LEU A 38 -16.00 -16.32 -14.72
C LEU A 38 -16.80 -17.64 -14.64
N GLY A 39 -18.14 -17.55 -14.56
CA GLY A 39 -19.03 -18.70 -14.37
C GLY A 39 -19.07 -19.21 -12.92
N GLY A 40 -20.15 -19.89 -12.55
CA GLY A 40 -20.36 -20.43 -11.20
C GLY A 40 -20.56 -19.36 -10.11
N ASP A 41 -20.22 -19.70 -8.86
CA ASP A 41 -20.29 -18.83 -7.67
C ASP A 41 -19.09 -17.84 -7.55
N LEU A 42 -18.33 -17.64 -8.63
CA LEU A 42 -17.16 -16.78 -8.61
C LEU A 42 -17.54 -15.28 -8.63
N PRO A 43 -16.78 -14.43 -7.92
CA PRO A 43 -17.04 -13.00 -7.91
C PRO A 43 -16.84 -12.40 -9.30
N LYS A 44 -17.80 -11.56 -9.67
CA LYS A 44 -17.77 -10.72 -10.87
C LYS A 44 -16.60 -9.75 -10.82
N ILE A 45 -15.63 -9.88 -11.73
CA ILE A 45 -14.45 -9.00 -11.80
C ILE A 45 -14.65 -7.92 -12.85
N ALA A 46 -14.59 -6.66 -12.45
CA ALA A 46 -14.65 -5.53 -13.39
C ALA A 46 -13.38 -5.49 -14.27
N VAL A 47 -13.53 -5.25 -15.58
CA VAL A 47 -12.44 -5.08 -16.56
C VAL A 47 -11.43 -3.99 -16.15
N VAL A 48 -11.88 -3.05 -15.32
CA VAL A 48 -11.09 -1.94 -14.80
C VAL A 48 -9.92 -2.42 -13.93
N TRP A 49 -10.05 -3.54 -13.22
CA TRP A 49 -9.01 -4.04 -12.31
C TRP A 49 -7.70 -4.44 -13.02
N PRO A 50 -7.73 -5.22 -14.12
CA PRO A 50 -6.55 -5.44 -14.96
C PRO A 50 -5.85 -4.16 -15.41
N LEU A 51 -6.61 -3.13 -15.80
CA LEU A 51 -6.05 -1.83 -16.21
C LEU A 51 -5.40 -1.10 -15.03
N VAL A 52 -6.03 -1.14 -13.85
CA VAL A 52 -5.45 -0.59 -12.62
C VAL A 52 -4.16 -1.30 -12.26
N LEU A 53 -4.09 -2.63 -12.40
CA LEU A 53 -2.87 -3.40 -12.20
C LEU A 53 -1.78 -3.02 -13.21
N LEU A 54 -2.14 -2.78 -14.47
CA LEU A 54 -1.19 -2.31 -15.48
C LEU A 54 -0.62 -0.93 -15.13
N VAL A 55 -1.47 0.02 -14.75
CA VAL A 55 -1.03 1.37 -14.32
C VAL A 55 -0.19 1.30 -13.04
N SER A 56 -0.54 0.40 -12.13
CA SER A 56 0.24 0.10 -10.92
C SER A 56 1.64 -0.43 -11.27
N LEU A 57 1.75 -1.39 -12.18
CA LEU A 57 3.04 -1.89 -12.66
C LEU A 57 3.85 -0.79 -13.33
N LEU A 58 3.24 0.05 -14.17
CA LEU A 58 3.91 1.19 -14.80
C LEU A 58 4.44 2.19 -13.76
N ALA A 59 3.69 2.46 -12.69
CA ALA A 59 4.14 3.35 -11.62
C ALA A 59 5.37 2.80 -10.88
N GLY A 60 5.40 1.49 -10.59
CA GLY A 60 6.56 0.82 -10.01
C GLY A 60 7.77 0.82 -10.94
N VAL A 61 7.59 0.37 -12.19
CA VAL A 61 8.63 0.34 -13.23
C VAL A 61 9.20 1.73 -13.51
N GLY A 62 8.36 2.76 -13.47
CA GLY A 62 8.78 4.14 -13.70
C GLY A 62 9.83 4.63 -12.70
N VAL A 63 9.78 4.15 -11.45
CA VAL A 63 10.82 4.43 -10.44
C VAL A 63 12.16 3.89 -10.88
N GLU A 64 12.20 2.67 -11.42
CA GLU A 64 13.43 2.04 -11.88
C GLU A 64 14.08 2.83 -13.00
N PHE A 65 13.29 3.27 -13.99
CA PHE A 65 13.78 4.10 -15.07
C PHE A 65 14.32 5.44 -14.57
N LEU A 66 13.66 6.06 -13.59
CA LEU A 66 14.12 7.32 -12.99
C LEU A 66 15.43 7.13 -12.21
N LEU A 67 15.55 6.04 -11.44
CA LEU A 67 16.73 5.78 -10.61
C LEU A 67 17.94 5.33 -11.43
N ARG A 68 17.76 4.40 -12.38
CA ARG A 68 18.83 3.94 -13.28
C ARG A 68 19.39 5.06 -14.16
N ALA A 69 18.56 6.06 -14.45
CA ALA A 69 18.95 7.24 -15.21
C ALA A 69 19.87 8.22 -14.46
N HIS A 70 20.03 8.05 -13.15
CA HIS A 70 20.74 9.02 -12.33
C HIS A 70 22.25 8.71 -12.28
N PRO A 71 23.15 9.69 -12.53
CA PRO A 71 24.61 9.47 -12.54
C PRO A 71 25.21 8.81 -11.29
N ARG A 72 24.55 8.93 -10.13
CA ARG A 72 25.04 8.35 -8.87
C ARG A 72 24.50 6.94 -8.58
N PHE A 73 23.76 6.35 -9.50
CA PHE A 73 23.19 5.02 -9.34
C PHE A 73 24.30 3.96 -9.29
N LYS A 74 24.32 3.13 -8.23
CA LYS A 74 25.27 2.02 -8.06
C LYS A 74 24.53 0.69 -8.18
N ARG A 75 25.12 -0.29 -8.87
CA ARG A 75 24.54 -1.65 -9.01
C ARG A 75 24.32 -2.36 -7.68
N SER A 76 25.06 -2.01 -6.62
CA SER A 76 24.87 -2.54 -5.26
C SER A 76 23.52 -2.17 -4.64
N MET A 77 22.77 -1.23 -5.22
CA MET A 77 21.43 -0.86 -4.78
C MET A 77 20.34 -1.80 -5.35
N LEU A 78 20.69 -2.71 -6.25
CA LEU A 78 19.76 -3.66 -6.85
C LEU A 78 19.58 -4.87 -5.94
N THR A 79 18.34 -5.29 -5.73
CA THR A 79 18.05 -6.58 -5.10
C THR A 79 18.17 -7.68 -6.17
N SER A 80 19.02 -8.68 -5.94
CA SER A 80 19.13 -9.84 -6.82
C SER A 80 17.90 -10.74 -6.66
N ILE A 81 17.13 -10.88 -7.72
CA ILE A 81 15.99 -11.78 -7.85
C ILE A 81 16.47 -13.01 -8.61
N HIS A 82 16.51 -14.15 -7.92
CA HIS A 82 16.78 -15.46 -8.52
C HIS A 82 15.45 -16.19 -8.69
N ILE A 83 14.87 -16.18 -9.89
CA ILE A 83 13.67 -16.97 -10.22
C ILE A 83 14.10 -18.05 -11.21
N GLY A 84 14.54 -19.19 -10.67
CA GLY A 84 15.01 -20.32 -11.47
C GLY A 84 16.17 -19.92 -12.40
N PRO A 85 16.05 -20.10 -13.74
CA PRO A 85 17.11 -19.74 -14.68
C PRO A 85 17.23 -18.23 -14.96
N PHE A 86 16.31 -17.41 -14.44
CA PHE A 86 16.32 -15.96 -14.66
C PHE A 86 16.97 -15.26 -13.47
N GLU A 87 18.18 -14.74 -13.69
CA GLU A 87 18.84 -13.81 -12.79
C GLU A 87 18.47 -12.37 -13.20
N GLY A 88 17.63 -11.74 -12.39
CA GLY A 88 17.21 -10.35 -12.56
C GLY A 88 17.67 -9.50 -11.38
N ALA A 89 18.10 -8.28 -11.63
CA ALA A 89 18.41 -7.32 -10.57
C ALA A 89 17.38 -6.19 -10.65
N ALA A 90 16.53 -6.05 -9.63
CA ALA A 90 15.45 -5.07 -9.61
C ALA A 90 15.45 -4.25 -8.32
N LEU A 91 14.92 -3.03 -8.38
CA LEU A 91 14.77 -2.15 -7.22
C LEU A 91 13.49 -2.48 -6.45
N LEU A 92 13.30 -3.76 -6.13
CA LEU A 92 12.02 -4.31 -5.65
C LEU A 92 11.44 -3.55 -4.44
N PRO A 93 12.23 -3.15 -3.41
CA PRO A 93 11.68 -2.37 -2.30
C PRO A 93 11.16 -0.99 -2.71
N TRP A 94 11.73 -0.39 -3.76
CA TRP A 94 11.39 0.95 -4.23
C TRP A 94 10.18 0.95 -5.17
N TRP A 95 9.81 -0.20 -5.74
CA TRP A 95 8.64 -0.34 -6.61
C TRP A 95 7.34 -0.42 -5.83
N ILE A 96 7.37 -0.92 -4.60
CA ILE A 96 6.18 -1.35 -3.86
C ILE A 96 5.20 -0.19 -3.64
N LEU A 97 5.65 0.92 -3.04
CA LEU A 97 4.73 2.03 -2.75
C LEU A 97 4.19 2.69 -4.02
N PRO A 98 5.02 3.03 -5.03
CA PRO A 98 4.50 3.62 -6.27
C PRO A 98 3.57 2.67 -7.02
N ALA A 99 3.87 1.37 -7.04
CA ALA A 99 3.00 0.38 -7.66
C ALA A 99 1.68 0.21 -6.90
N LEU A 100 1.70 0.21 -5.58
CA LEU A 100 0.47 0.04 -4.79
C LEU A 100 -0.42 1.29 -4.85
N THR A 101 0.15 2.47 -5.12
CA THR A 101 -0.58 3.75 -5.05
C THR A 101 -1.82 3.80 -5.95
N PRO A 102 -1.75 3.57 -7.27
CA PRO A 102 -2.94 3.60 -8.12
C PRO A 102 -4.00 2.58 -7.69
N ALA A 103 -3.60 1.36 -7.34
CA ALA A 103 -4.51 0.31 -6.90
C ALA A 103 -5.24 0.66 -5.60
N ALA A 104 -4.50 1.10 -4.57
CA ALA A 104 -5.07 1.43 -3.27
C ALA A 104 -5.97 2.67 -3.33
N VAL A 105 -5.53 3.72 -4.03
CA VAL A 105 -6.32 4.95 -4.20
C VAL A 105 -7.59 4.65 -5.01
N PHE A 106 -7.50 3.88 -6.09
CA PHE A 106 -8.67 3.44 -6.85
C PHE A 106 -9.65 2.68 -5.98
N ALA A 107 -9.16 1.67 -5.24
CA ALA A 107 -9.98 0.83 -4.38
C ALA A 107 -10.72 1.65 -3.31
N PHE A 108 -10.03 2.61 -2.68
CA PHE A 108 -10.60 3.46 -1.64
C PHE A 108 -11.64 4.44 -2.16
N PHE A 109 -11.36 5.17 -3.25
CA PHE A 109 -12.32 6.14 -3.77
C PHE A 109 -13.54 5.48 -4.43
N ARG A 110 -13.39 4.24 -4.93
CA ARG A 110 -14.52 3.45 -5.43
C ARG A 110 -15.60 3.23 -4.36
N LEU A 111 -15.25 3.22 -3.06
CA LEU A 111 -16.18 3.14 -1.93
C LEU A 111 -17.20 4.28 -1.90
N PHE A 112 -16.78 5.45 -2.37
CA PHE A 112 -17.52 6.69 -2.30
C PHE A 112 -18.24 7.05 -3.61
N ARG A 113 -18.23 6.13 -4.59
CA ARG A 113 -18.80 6.34 -5.93
C ARG A 113 -20.29 6.73 -5.88
N GLY A 114 -21.07 6.13 -4.97
CA GLY A 114 -22.50 6.41 -4.85
C GLY A 114 -22.82 7.79 -4.26
N GLN A 115 -22.01 8.25 -3.30
CA GLN A 115 -22.26 9.51 -2.57
C GLN A 115 -21.65 10.72 -3.26
N TYR A 116 -20.45 10.58 -3.85
CA TYR A 116 -19.67 11.71 -4.38
C TYR A 116 -19.37 11.61 -5.87
N GLY A 117 -19.83 10.57 -6.56
CA GLY A 117 -19.87 10.49 -8.03
C GLY A 117 -18.58 10.91 -8.75
N SER A 118 -18.60 12.11 -9.34
CA SER A 118 -17.47 12.73 -10.06
C SER A 118 -16.39 13.30 -9.14
N ALA A 119 -16.75 13.85 -7.99
CA ALA A 119 -15.81 14.42 -7.04
C ALA A 119 -14.89 13.34 -6.45
N ALA A 120 -15.40 12.13 -6.20
CA ALA A 120 -14.58 10.99 -5.79
C ALA A 120 -13.53 10.61 -6.85
N ARG A 121 -13.87 10.69 -8.14
CA ARG A 121 -12.94 10.35 -9.24
C ARG A 121 -11.85 11.41 -9.39
N LEU A 122 -12.23 12.68 -9.32
CA LEU A 122 -11.26 13.79 -9.31
C LEU A 122 -10.35 13.71 -8.08
N GLY A 123 -10.93 13.44 -6.92
CA GLY A 123 -10.18 13.22 -5.68
C GLY A 123 -9.16 12.09 -5.82
N ALA A 124 -9.53 10.98 -6.44
CA ALA A 124 -8.63 9.86 -6.69
C ALA A 124 -7.47 10.21 -7.64
N LEU A 125 -7.75 10.95 -8.72
CA LEU A 125 -6.72 11.43 -9.65
C LEU A 125 -5.72 12.36 -8.95
N ILE A 126 -6.23 13.36 -8.22
CA ILE A 126 -5.41 14.32 -7.49
C ILE A 126 -4.60 13.59 -6.41
N ALA A 127 -5.24 12.71 -5.63
CA ALA A 127 -4.56 11.94 -4.58
C ALA A 127 -3.45 11.05 -5.15
N THR A 128 -3.71 10.34 -6.25
CA THR A 128 -2.70 9.52 -6.92
C THR A 128 -1.52 10.36 -7.37
N GLY A 129 -1.77 11.49 -8.04
CA GLY A 129 -0.72 12.40 -8.49
C GLY A 129 0.13 12.95 -7.34
N LEU A 130 -0.53 13.45 -6.28
CA LEU A 130 0.15 14.01 -5.12
C LEU A 130 0.97 12.95 -4.38
N ILE A 131 0.40 11.77 -4.13
CA ILE A 131 1.11 10.67 -3.45
C ILE A 131 2.30 10.22 -4.28
N LEU A 132 2.15 10.06 -5.60
CA LEU A 132 3.27 9.69 -6.46
C LEU A 132 4.38 10.74 -6.45
N ILE A 133 4.06 12.03 -6.58
CA ILE A 133 5.05 13.12 -6.47
C ILE A 133 5.80 13.03 -5.14
N LEU A 134 5.05 12.91 -4.04
CA LEU A 134 5.59 12.83 -2.69
C LEU A 134 6.48 11.59 -2.50
N LEU A 135 6.08 10.45 -3.06
CA LEU A 135 6.89 9.23 -3.08
C LEU A 135 8.17 9.42 -3.89
N TYR A 136 8.12 9.97 -5.10
CA TYR A 136 9.31 10.20 -5.92
C TYR A 136 10.28 11.19 -5.26
N VAL A 137 9.77 12.25 -4.64
CA VAL A 137 10.58 13.21 -3.87
C VAL A 137 11.21 12.53 -2.64
N ALA A 138 10.46 11.74 -1.90
CA ALA A 138 10.98 10.99 -0.75
C ALA A 138 12.05 9.98 -1.18
N GLN A 139 11.81 9.21 -2.24
CA GLN A 139 12.79 8.26 -2.78
C GLN A 139 14.09 8.95 -3.20
N HIS A 140 13.99 10.12 -3.84
CA HIS A 140 15.16 10.92 -4.17
C HIS A 140 15.89 11.41 -2.92
N GLY A 141 15.16 11.91 -1.92
CA GLY A 141 15.72 12.37 -0.64
C GLY A 141 16.41 11.26 0.15
N LEU A 142 15.90 10.03 0.09
CA LEU A 142 16.52 8.86 0.70
C LEU A 142 17.87 8.51 0.10
N LEU A 143 17.98 8.56 -1.23
CA LEU A 143 19.18 8.11 -1.94
C LEU A 143 20.27 9.19 -2.02
N PHE A 144 19.88 10.46 -2.11
CA PHE A 144 20.81 11.55 -2.43
C PHE A 144 20.75 12.72 -1.44
N GLY A 145 19.88 12.66 -0.43
CA GLY A 145 19.72 13.71 0.56
C GLY A 145 20.72 13.65 1.71
N THR A 146 20.73 14.71 2.51
CA THR A 146 21.45 14.77 3.81
C THR A 146 20.76 13.88 4.86
N ALA A 147 21.41 13.60 5.99
CA ALA A 147 20.84 12.77 7.06
C ALA A 147 19.45 13.24 7.54
N SER A 148 19.24 14.56 7.62
CA SER A 148 17.94 15.16 7.94
C SER A 148 16.89 14.90 6.85
N GLN A 149 17.27 15.05 5.58
CA GLN A 149 16.38 14.77 4.44
C GLN A 149 16.03 13.28 4.32
N GLN A 150 16.99 12.39 4.61
CA GLN A 150 16.75 10.96 4.65
C GLN A 150 15.74 10.60 5.75
N THR A 151 15.87 11.18 6.94
CA THR A 151 14.92 10.95 8.06
C THR A 151 13.51 11.42 7.69
N ALA A 152 13.39 12.62 7.12
CA ALA A 152 12.11 13.15 6.65
C ALA A 152 11.50 12.28 5.54
N ALA A 153 12.33 11.81 4.61
CA ALA A 153 11.89 10.96 3.51
C ALA A 153 11.46 9.56 3.98
N ARG A 154 12.15 8.94 4.95
CA ARG A 154 11.71 7.70 5.62
C ARG A 154 10.34 7.88 6.23
N THR A 155 10.19 8.92 7.05
CA THR A 155 8.92 9.24 7.72
C THR A 155 7.80 9.41 6.71
N THR A 156 8.08 10.12 5.62
CA THR A 156 7.15 10.34 4.51
C THR A 156 6.72 9.02 3.86
N GLN A 157 7.65 8.13 3.53
CA GLN A 157 7.34 6.81 2.97
C GLN A 157 6.54 5.93 3.95
N THR A 158 6.87 5.97 5.24
CA THR A 158 6.14 5.25 6.28
C THR A 158 4.69 5.74 6.39
N ILE A 159 4.48 7.06 6.41
CA ILE A 159 3.13 7.66 6.44
C ILE A 159 2.33 7.22 5.19
N VAL A 160 2.95 7.28 4.01
CA VAL A 160 2.29 6.81 2.78
C VAL A 160 1.98 5.32 2.84
N ALA A 161 2.92 4.49 3.31
CA ALA A 161 2.72 3.04 3.42
C ALA A 161 1.50 2.71 4.30
N TYR A 162 1.37 3.33 5.47
CA TYR A 162 0.21 3.15 6.34
C TYR A 162 -1.07 3.74 5.73
N GLY A 163 -1.00 4.87 5.03
CA GLY A 163 -2.14 5.43 4.31
C GLY A 163 -2.66 4.51 3.20
N LEU A 164 -1.76 3.90 2.43
CA LEU A 164 -2.11 2.92 1.40
C LEU A 164 -2.63 1.62 2.03
N ALA A 165 -2.06 1.18 3.14
CA ALA A 165 -2.57 0.03 3.91
C ALA A 165 -4.02 0.26 4.33
N PHE A 166 -4.30 1.42 4.94
CA PHE A 166 -5.65 1.80 5.34
C PHE A 166 -6.63 1.83 4.17
N ALA A 167 -6.22 2.41 3.04
CA ALA A 167 -7.01 2.46 1.82
C ALA A 167 -7.43 1.06 1.34
N VAL A 168 -6.48 0.11 1.33
CA VAL A 168 -6.76 -1.29 0.96
C VAL A 168 -7.62 -1.99 2.02
N PHE A 169 -7.34 -1.81 3.31
CA PHE A 169 -8.12 -2.43 4.38
C PHE A 169 -9.57 -1.95 4.38
N ALA A 170 -9.81 -0.66 4.12
CA ALA A 170 -11.15 -0.11 3.94
C ALA A 170 -11.87 -0.73 2.74
N ALA A 171 -11.17 -0.91 1.62
CA ALA A 171 -11.74 -1.53 0.43
C ALA A 171 -12.10 -3.00 0.62
N VAL A 172 -11.27 -3.75 1.35
CA VAL A 172 -11.55 -5.16 1.68
C VAL A 172 -12.70 -5.25 2.68
N ALA A 173 -12.68 -4.43 3.74
CA ALA A 173 -13.69 -4.43 4.79
C ALA A 173 -15.09 -4.05 4.28
N SER A 174 -15.20 -3.16 3.28
CA SER A 174 -16.49 -2.77 2.71
C SER A 174 -17.12 -3.84 1.82
N SER A 175 -16.30 -4.73 1.27
CA SER A 175 -16.75 -5.66 0.23
C SER A 175 -17.44 -6.91 0.81
N HIS A 176 -17.45 -7.07 2.14
CA HIS A 176 -18.02 -8.22 2.85
C HIS A 176 -17.64 -9.58 2.22
N TYR A 177 -16.45 -9.65 1.63
CA TYR A 177 -15.99 -10.87 0.97
C TYR A 177 -15.80 -12.00 1.98
N ARG A 178 -16.03 -13.24 1.54
CA ARG A 178 -15.61 -14.42 2.31
C ARG A 178 -14.11 -14.31 2.59
N THR A 179 -13.70 -14.73 3.79
CA THR A 179 -12.34 -14.60 4.31
C THR A 179 -11.26 -15.08 3.32
N LEU A 180 -11.55 -16.14 2.55
CA LEU A 180 -10.66 -16.66 1.53
C LEU A 180 -10.35 -15.63 0.42
N TYR A 181 -11.34 -14.90 -0.09
CA TYR A 181 -11.11 -13.88 -1.11
C TYR A 181 -10.41 -12.65 -0.54
N ALA A 182 -10.78 -12.26 0.69
CA ALA A 182 -10.08 -11.19 1.40
C ALA A 182 -8.61 -11.53 1.62
N ALA A 183 -8.29 -12.79 1.97
CA ALA A 183 -6.93 -13.28 2.14
C ALA A 183 -6.12 -13.20 0.83
N CYS A 184 -6.71 -13.55 -0.32
CA CYS A 184 -6.03 -13.43 -1.62
C CYS A 184 -5.59 -11.99 -1.96
N VAL A 185 -6.25 -10.98 -1.40
CA VAL A 185 -5.87 -9.57 -1.58
C VAL A 185 -4.95 -9.09 -0.45
N LEU A 186 -5.31 -9.39 0.81
CA LEU A 186 -4.58 -8.92 1.98
C LEU A 186 -3.19 -9.54 2.07
N VAL A 187 -3.02 -10.84 1.80
CA VAL A 187 -1.72 -11.50 1.89
C VAL A 187 -0.66 -10.82 1.02
N PRO A 188 -0.84 -10.66 -0.32
CA PRO A 188 0.17 -10.05 -1.14
C PRO A 188 0.40 -8.57 -0.77
N VAL A 189 -0.66 -7.80 -0.52
CA VAL A 189 -0.53 -6.37 -0.20
C VAL A 189 0.21 -6.16 1.12
N VAL A 190 -0.19 -6.87 2.18
CA VAL A 190 0.41 -6.75 3.52
C VAL A 190 1.83 -7.29 3.50
N THR A 191 2.11 -8.37 2.76
CA THR A 191 3.47 -8.87 2.60
C THR A 191 4.35 -7.83 1.92
N LEU A 192 3.91 -7.25 0.81
CA LEU A 192 4.70 -6.22 0.10
C LEU A 192 4.93 -4.98 0.99
N LEU A 193 3.90 -4.47 1.66
CA LEU A 193 4.03 -3.32 2.55
C LEU A 193 4.95 -3.60 3.74
N SER A 194 4.79 -4.76 4.39
CA SER A 194 5.64 -5.16 5.51
C SER A 194 7.09 -5.34 5.07
N TYR A 195 7.30 -5.96 3.91
CA TYR A 195 8.63 -6.12 3.34
C TYR A 195 9.27 -4.76 3.07
N HIS A 196 8.53 -3.82 2.47
CA HIS A 196 9.01 -2.46 2.29
C HIS A 196 9.41 -1.79 3.62
N LEU A 197 8.67 -2.02 4.71
CA LEU A 197 9.00 -1.44 6.02
C LEU A 197 10.16 -2.14 6.74
N LEU A 198 10.46 -3.40 6.43
CA LEU A 198 11.43 -4.23 7.17
C LEU A 198 12.76 -4.47 6.44
N HIS A 199 12.79 -4.33 5.11
CA HIS A 199 13.91 -4.80 4.28
C HIS A 199 15.26 -4.16 4.61
N GLU A 200 15.29 -2.95 5.16
CA GLU A 200 16.54 -2.28 5.52
C GLU A 200 17.11 -2.73 6.88
N GLN A 201 16.26 -3.26 7.76
CA GLN A 201 16.62 -3.62 9.13
C GLN A 201 16.91 -5.11 9.29
N HIS A 202 16.26 -5.95 8.47
CA HIS A 202 16.25 -7.40 8.67
C HIS A 202 16.62 -8.15 7.40
N GLN A 203 17.64 -9.02 7.47
CA GLN A 203 18.02 -9.88 6.34
C GLN A 203 16.89 -10.85 5.94
N HIS A 204 16.07 -11.26 6.90
CA HIS A 204 14.95 -12.20 6.71
C HIS A 204 13.59 -11.49 6.53
N ALA A 205 13.59 -10.24 6.08
CA ALA A 205 12.39 -9.39 5.97
C ALA A 205 11.22 -10.04 5.22
N TRP A 206 11.47 -10.86 4.20
CA TRP A 206 10.43 -11.60 3.48
C TRP A 206 9.64 -12.56 4.38
N THR A 207 10.34 -13.32 5.23
CA THR A 207 9.70 -14.29 6.12
C THR A 207 8.88 -13.60 7.21
N LEU A 208 9.41 -12.48 7.74
CA LEU A 208 8.69 -11.65 8.71
C LEU A 208 7.46 -11.00 8.09
N ALA A 209 7.58 -10.45 6.89
CA ALA A 209 6.48 -9.87 6.14
C ALA A 209 5.33 -10.86 5.90
N LEU A 210 5.66 -12.11 5.57
CA LEU A 210 4.66 -13.15 5.39
C LEU A 210 3.96 -13.52 6.70
N ARG A 211 4.70 -13.60 7.81
CA ARG A 211 4.12 -13.82 9.15
C ARG A 211 3.15 -12.70 9.54
N ILE A 212 3.51 -11.44 9.26
CA ILE A 212 2.63 -10.27 9.50
C ILE A 212 1.35 -10.41 8.67
N ALA A 213 1.47 -10.77 7.39
CA ALA A 213 0.34 -10.95 6.51
C ALA A 213 -0.65 -12.02 7.03
N PHE A 214 -0.14 -13.17 7.47
CA PHE A 214 -1.00 -14.22 8.06
C PHE A 214 -1.65 -13.79 9.37
N ALA A 215 -0.90 -13.12 10.26
CA ALA A 215 -1.45 -12.59 11.50
C ALA A 215 -2.59 -11.58 11.22
N LEU A 216 -2.43 -10.74 10.20
CA LEU A 216 -3.42 -9.75 9.84
C LEU A 216 -4.68 -10.37 9.20
N VAL A 217 -4.53 -11.42 8.38
CA VAL A 217 -5.67 -12.16 7.84
C VAL A 217 -6.46 -12.85 8.95
N GLY A 218 -5.77 -13.44 9.94
CA GLY A 218 -6.42 -13.99 11.13
C GLY A 218 -7.19 -12.91 11.91
N SER A 219 -6.59 -11.73 12.05
CA SER A 219 -7.22 -10.58 12.71
C SER A 219 -8.44 -10.06 11.93
N TYR A 220 -8.39 -10.02 10.60
CA TYR A 220 -9.51 -9.68 9.74
C TYR A 220 -10.69 -10.62 9.96
N TRP A 221 -10.43 -11.93 10.08
CA TRP A 221 -11.46 -12.91 10.37
C TRP A 221 -12.16 -12.64 11.71
N VAL A 222 -11.39 -12.35 12.77
CA VAL A 222 -11.94 -11.99 14.09
C VAL A 222 -12.77 -10.71 14.03
N LEU A 223 -12.26 -9.67 13.36
CA LEU A 223 -12.97 -8.39 13.19
C LEU A 223 -14.24 -8.54 12.33
N GLY A 224 -14.33 -9.59 11.51
CA GLY A 224 -15.53 -9.90 10.73
C GLY A 224 -16.76 -10.23 11.59
N PHE A 225 -16.57 -10.66 12.85
CA PHE A 225 -17.66 -10.85 13.80
C PHE A 225 -18.14 -9.54 14.43
N TRP A 226 -17.37 -8.46 14.27
CA TRP A 226 -17.71 -7.15 14.82
C TRP A 226 -18.57 -6.36 13.83
N SER A 227 -19.79 -6.00 14.23
CA SER A 227 -20.77 -5.27 13.41
C SER A 227 -20.44 -3.78 13.18
N ALA A 228 -19.18 -3.39 13.35
CA ALA A 228 -18.76 -2.01 13.17
C ALA A 228 -18.76 -1.58 11.68
N ARG A 229 -18.79 -0.27 11.45
CA ARG A 229 -18.69 0.31 10.10
C ARG A 229 -17.34 -0.07 9.46
N PHE A 230 -17.33 -0.27 8.14
CA PHE A 230 -16.12 -0.70 7.41
C PHE A 230 -14.89 0.18 7.66
N LEU A 231 -15.05 1.50 7.84
CA LEU A 231 -13.94 2.40 8.18
C LEU A 231 -13.34 2.13 9.56
N LEU A 232 -14.16 1.74 10.54
CA LEU A 232 -13.69 1.38 11.88
C LEU A 232 -12.95 0.04 11.85
N ASN A 233 -13.46 -0.93 11.09
CA ASN A 233 -12.76 -2.21 10.87
C ASN A 233 -11.41 -2.00 10.17
N ALA A 234 -11.35 -1.10 9.18
CA ALA A 234 -10.10 -0.74 8.52
C ALA A 234 -9.12 -0.03 9.46
N ALA A 235 -9.60 0.85 10.34
CA ALA A 235 -8.77 1.51 11.35
C ALA A 235 -8.24 0.51 12.38
N ALA A 236 -9.06 -0.44 12.83
CA ALA A 236 -8.66 -1.53 13.71
C ALA A 236 -7.58 -2.40 13.05
N LEU A 237 -7.76 -2.79 11.78
CA LEU A 237 -6.76 -3.53 11.01
C LEU A 237 -5.46 -2.76 10.85
N LEU A 238 -5.53 -1.46 10.55
CA LEU A 238 -4.36 -0.61 10.43
C LEU A 238 -3.56 -0.56 11.74
N LEU A 239 -4.28 -0.47 12.84
CA LEU A 239 -3.70 -0.39 14.16
C LEU A 239 -3.04 -1.73 14.58
N ILE A 240 -3.68 -2.86 14.27
CA ILE A 240 -3.08 -4.19 14.44
C ILE A 240 -1.85 -4.33 13.54
N PHE A 241 -1.93 -3.90 12.28
CA PHE A 241 -0.82 -3.90 11.34
C PHE A 241 0.36 -3.07 11.88
N TYR A 242 0.11 -1.87 12.40
CA TYR A 242 1.11 -1.03 13.04
C TYR A 242 1.78 -1.73 14.25
N ALA A 243 0.99 -2.32 15.14
CA ALA A 243 1.51 -2.98 16.33
C ALA A 243 2.35 -4.22 16.00
N VAL A 244 1.88 -5.06 15.06
CA VAL A 244 2.61 -6.27 14.67
C VAL A 244 3.89 -5.91 13.90
N THR A 245 3.83 -4.92 13.00
CA THR A 245 5.03 -4.43 12.29
C THR A 245 6.04 -3.81 13.27
N GLY A 246 5.60 -2.93 14.18
CA GLY A 246 6.46 -2.31 15.18
C GLY A 246 7.08 -3.30 16.17
N SER A 247 6.31 -4.30 16.61
CA SER A 247 6.82 -5.35 17.50
C SER A 247 7.90 -6.20 16.82
N LEU A 248 7.74 -6.50 15.53
CA LEU A 248 8.72 -7.28 14.77
C LEU A 248 9.93 -6.46 14.31
N GLN A 249 9.80 -5.14 14.18
CA GLN A 249 10.95 -4.26 13.95
C GLN A 249 11.93 -4.30 15.13
N HIS A 250 11.41 -4.36 16.36
CA HIS A 250 12.18 -4.43 17.61
C HIS A 250 12.49 -5.86 18.08
N ALA A 251 12.12 -6.86 17.28
CA ALA A 251 12.45 -8.25 17.56
C ALA A 251 13.92 -8.51 17.18
N ASP A 252 14.83 -8.39 18.15
CA ASP A 252 16.21 -8.84 17.99
C ASP A 252 16.34 -10.36 18.15
N GLU A 253 17.53 -10.92 17.86
CA GLU A 253 17.84 -12.35 17.99
C GLU A 253 17.52 -12.95 19.37
N ASN A 254 17.48 -12.11 20.41
CA ASN A 254 17.15 -12.49 21.79
C ASN A 254 15.64 -12.50 22.11
N GLY A 255 14.79 -12.29 21.11
CA GLY A 255 13.34 -12.26 21.25
C GLY A 255 12.76 -10.87 21.54
N ILE A 256 11.44 -10.77 21.53
CA ILE A 256 10.74 -9.50 21.72
C ILE A 256 10.74 -9.16 23.22
N PRO A 257 11.32 -8.03 23.64
CA PRO A 257 11.30 -7.66 25.04
C PRO A 257 9.85 -7.39 25.50
N ARG A 258 9.48 -7.93 26.66
CA ARG A 258 8.10 -7.90 27.18
C ARG A 258 7.51 -6.48 27.31
N HIS A 259 8.37 -5.48 27.52
CA HIS A 259 7.94 -4.08 27.61
C HIS A 259 7.43 -3.55 26.26
N VAL A 260 8.06 -3.93 25.13
CA VAL A 260 7.62 -3.55 23.78
C VAL A 260 6.27 -4.20 23.46
N LEU A 261 6.09 -5.48 23.82
CA LEU A 261 4.79 -6.15 23.69
C LEU A 261 3.70 -5.48 24.52
N ALA A 262 4.03 -5.04 25.75
CA ALA A 262 3.09 -4.34 26.60
C ALA A 262 2.72 -2.96 26.05
N GLU A 263 3.69 -2.20 25.52
CA GLU A 263 3.46 -0.87 24.95
C GLU A 263 2.61 -0.94 23.68
N TYR A 264 2.99 -1.77 22.71
CA TYR A 264 2.18 -1.95 21.51
C TYR A 264 0.83 -2.61 21.80
N GLY A 265 0.77 -3.57 22.74
CA GLY A 265 -0.48 -4.16 23.20
C GLY A 265 -1.41 -3.14 23.84
N LEU A 266 -0.88 -2.20 24.64
CA LEU A 266 -1.63 -1.13 25.25
C LEU A 266 -2.15 -0.14 24.20
N ILE A 267 -1.31 0.27 23.23
CA ILE A 267 -1.73 1.13 22.12
C ILE A 267 -2.87 0.46 21.35
N VAL A 268 -2.77 -0.86 21.12
CA VAL A 268 -3.83 -1.61 20.44
C VAL A 268 -5.11 -1.63 21.25
N LEU A 269 -5.01 -1.97 22.53
CA LEU A 269 -6.15 -2.02 23.42
C LEU A 269 -6.86 -0.67 23.51
N VAL A 270 -6.11 0.41 23.76
CA VAL A 270 -6.64 1.77 23.87
C VAL A 270 -7.26 2.22 22.55
N GLY A 271 -6.59 1.99 21.43
CA GLY A 271 -7.11 2.35 20.11
C GLY A 271 -8.39 1.59 19.76
N LEU A 272 -8.44 0.28 20.02
CA LEU A 272 -9.66 -0.52 19.84
C LEU A 272 -10.78 -0.07 20.78
N LEU A 273 -10.47 0.31 22.01
CA LEU A 273 -11.44 0.82 22.97
C LEU A 273 -12.03 2.16 22.49
N VAL A 274 -11.19 3.10 22.04
CA VAL A 274 -11.64 4.38 21.46
C VAL A 274 -12.50 4.15 20.22
N LEU A 275 -12.09 3.25 19.33
CA LEU A 275 -12.89 2.87 18.16
C LEU A 275 -14.21 2.22 18.55
N GLY A 276 -14.22 1.40 19.61
CA GLY A 276 -15.43 0.81 20.18
C GLY A 276 -16.39 1.85 20.73
N ILE A 277 -15.91 2.80 21.53
CA ILE A 277 -16.72 3.92 22.00
C ILE A 277 -17.30 4.70 20.81
N ALA A 278 -16.48 4.99 19.79
CA ALA A 278 -16.93 5.70 18.58
C ALA A 278 -17.96 4.89 17.76
N ALA A 279 -17.90 3.56 17.80
CA ALA A 279 -18.86 2.68 17.15
C ALA A 279 -20.22 2.71 17.88
N PHE A 280 -20.22 2.63 19.21
CA PHE A 280 -21.43 2.53 20.03
C PHE A 280 -22.05 3.89 20.39
N GLY A 281 -21.28 4.97 20.42
CA GLY A 281 -21.74 6.31 20.80
C GLY A 281 -22.56 7.06 19.73
N ARG A 282 -22.92 6.42 18.61
CA ARG A 282 -23.77 6.98 17.55
C ARG A 282 -25.08 6.20 17.32
N HIS A 283 -25.51 5.44 18.33
CA HIS A 283 -26.85 4.88 18.39
C HIS A 283 -27.78 5.77 19.20
#